data_AF-A0A7S4UPV5-F1
#
_entry.id   AF-A0A7S4UPV5-F1
#
_cell.length_a   1.000
_cell.length_b   1.000
_cell.length_c   1.000
_cell.angle_alpha   90.00
_cell.angle_beta   90.00
_cell.angle_gamma   90.00
#
_symmetry.space_group_name_H-M   'P 1'
#
loop_
_entity.id
_entity.type
_entity.pdbx_description
1 polymer ?
#
loop_
_entity_poly.entity_id
_entity_poly.type
_entity_poly.pdbx_seq_one_letter_code
_entity_poly.pdbx_strand_id
1 'polypeptide(L)'
;SLAAAALRKLRELSPQDLANIPWAFASLALLDSPLLDAIAASALPRMPALGRPPGAPTILWALWKAGHSPLCAQLFDAWSPKKQVLQAESFGLVSLDSDWRKDARREVNVLDQLYQAFPLRSVCHLLERLGCKARVPLEAVRRGLQKVAMLVDQVESAVEPGGAPLSILAACEEFAAQRGQWLKVAGLQKAEVLEAGLGGRPLIRHESIVEFGAYVGYTAVRLGRLMAARRGHFGVASLEVNPVHVCVARHLLDLGGLAAVCEARQGQAQDALLLVGEELGGRSAGFLFMDHRGTIFQRDAALADRGSLPAPAARLVADNALSPGAPLLLWERRPRPLPRRAAAPGVEARGGADGAAGGSGGSGWCCCWALPEFLSEHEDWVAVADALGRTGPTGGAGCAAGDAVATPASRRR
;
A
#
# COMPACT_ATOMS: atom_id res chain seq x y z
N SER A 1 36.51 10.64 -10.42
CA SER A 1 35.28 10.04 -9.84
C SER A 1 34.77 8.92 -10.75
N LEU A 2 33.89 8.06 -10.24
CA LEU A 2 33.18 7.04 -11.04
C LEU A 2 32.36 7.69 -12.16
N ALA A 3 31.71 8.83 -11.89
CA ALA A 3 30.97 9.59 -12.89
C ALA A 3 31.84 9.98 -14.10
N ALA A 4 33.03 10.54 -13.86
CA ALA A 4 33.95 10.89 -14.94
C ALA A 4 34.41 9.67 -15.77
N ALA A 5 34.57 8.51 -15.15
CA ALA A 5 34.91 7.27 -15.85
C ALA A 5 33.73 6.76 -16.70
N ALA A 6 32.50 6.80 -16.15
CA ALA A 6 31.29 6.43 -16.86
C ALA A 6 31.02 7.34 -18.06
N LEU A 7 31.20 8.66 -17.91
CA LEU A 7 31.10 9.65 -19.00
C LEU A 7 32.06 9.34 -20.15
N ARG A 8 33.33 9.01 -19.85
CA ARG A 8 34.32 8.65 -20.88
C ARG A 8 33.95 7.38 -21.63
N LYS A 9 33.29 6.43 -20.97
CA LYS A 9 32.89 5.13 -21.54
C LYS A 9 31.42 5.08 -21.96
N LEU A 10 30.71 6.20 -22.00
CA LEU A 10 29.25 6.25 -22.18
C LEU A 10 28.77 5.49 -23.42
N ARG A 11 29.56 5.48 -24.49
CA ARG A 11 29.24 4.79 -25.74
C ARG A 11 29.33 3.27 -25.62
N GLU A 12 30.23 2.78 -24.77
CA GLU A 12 30.50 1.36 -24.50
C GLU A 12 29.51 0.76 -23.51
N LEU A 13 28.76 1.59 -22.77
CA LEU A 13 27.78 1.12 -21.79
C LEU A 13 26.66 0.32 -22.46
N SER A 14 26.37 -0.84 -21.90
CA SER A 14 25.21 -1.65 -22.28
C SER A 14 23.89 -0.99 -21.84
N PRO A 15 22.73 -1.41 -22.36
CA PRO A 15 21.42 -0.96 -21.86
C PRO A 15 21.25 -1.18 -20.35
N GLN A 16 21.77 -2.29 -19.83
CA GLN A 16 21.75 -2.60 -18.40
C GLN A 16 22.63 -1.63 -17.60
N ASP A 17 23.80 -1.25 -18.11
CA ASP A 17 24.66 -0.25 -17.46
C ASP A 17 24.01 1.13 -17.41
N LEU A 18 23.32 1.52 -18.50
CA LEU A 18 22.55 2.76 -18.56
C LEU A 18 21.42 2.82 -17.54
N ALA A 19 20.90 1.68 -17.08
CA ALA A 19 19.91 1.60 -16.00
C ALA A 19 20.55 1.51 -14.61
N ASN A 20 21.61 0.71 -14.45
CA ASN A 20 22.24 0.44 -13.17
C ASN A 20 23.02 1.62 -12.60
N ILE A 21 23.76 2.35 -13.44
CA ILE A 21 24.55 3.51 -12.99
C ILE A 21 23.67 4.60 -12.39
N PRO A 22 22.64 5.14 -13.07
CA PRO A 22 21.81 6.18 -12.47
C PRO A 22 21.03 5.64 -11.26
N TRP A 23 20.59 4.38 -11.27
CA TRP A 23 19.95 3.74 -10.12
C TRP A 23 20.87 3.69 -8.89
N ALA A 24 22.14 3.33 -9.07
CA ALA A 24 23.11 3.29 -7.97
C ALA A 24 23.37 4.69 -7.40
N PHE A 25 23.51 5.70 -8.26
CA PHE A 25 23.66 7.10 -7.84
C PHE A 25 22.43 7.57 -7.04
N ALA A 26 21.22 7.35 -7.58
CA ALA A 26 19.98 7.72 -6.91
C ALA A 26 19.79 6.99 -5.57
N SER A 27 20.11 5.70 -5.50
CA SER A 27 19.99 4.89 -4.28
C SER A 27 20.96 5.32 -3.18
N LEU A 28 22.14 5.82 -3.57
CA LEU A 28 23.15 6.37 -2.65
C LEU A 28 22.94 7.86 -2.36
N ALA A 29 21.86 8.47 -2.87
CA ALA A 29 21.61 9.90 -2.81
C ALA A 29 22.78 10.76 -3.35
N LEU A 30 23.50 10.24 -4.36
CA LEU A 30 24.56 10.95 -5.06
C LEU A 30 23.97 11.64 -6.29
N LEU A 31 24.13 12.97 -6.34
CA LEU A 31 23.65 13.80 -7.43
C LEU A 31 24.83 14.19 -8.34
N ASP A 32 24.81 13.70 -9.59
CA ASP A 32 25.73 14.11 -10.64
C ASP A 32 24.91 14.42 -11.89
N SER A 33 24.42 15.66 -11.98
CA SER A 33 23.56 16.10 -13.08
C SER A 33 24.20 15.90 -14.45
N PRO A 34 25.48 16.23 -14.69
CA PRO A 34 26.13 15.96 -15.98
C PRO A 34 26.11 14.48 -16.38
N LEU A 35 26.34 13.57 -15.43
CA LEU A 35 26.25 12.13 -15.68
C LEU A 35 24.80 11.71 -16.03
N LEU A 36 23.82 12.16 -15.26
CA LEU A 36 22.41 11.80 -15.47
C LEU A 36 21.89 12.32 -16.82
N ASP A 37 22.23 13.55 -17.18
CA ASP A 37 21.89 14.15 -18.48
C ASP A 37 22.52 13.36 -19.63
N ALA A 38 23.79 12.99 -19.51
CA ALA A 38 24.49 12.20 -20.51
C ALA A 38 23.91 10.79 -20.66
N ILE A 39 23.56 10.13 -19.55
CA ILE A 39 22.92 8.82 -19.56
C ILE A 39 21.53 8.90 -20.20
N ALA A 40 20.72 9.89 -19.85
CA ALA A 40 19.42 10.11 -20.46
C ALA A 40 19.53 10.33 -21.98
N ALA A 41 20.46 11.19 -22.41
CA ALA A 41 20.72 11.44 -23.83
C ALA A 41 21.17 10.16 -24.57
N SER A 42 21.98 9.31 -23.93
CA SER A 42 22.42 8.02 -24.50
C SER A 42 21.30 6.97 -24.53
N ALA A 43 20.42 6.98 -23.52
CA ALA A 43 19.28 6.07 -23.42
C ALA A 43 18.16 6.39 -24.42
N LEU A 44 17.94 7.66 -24.73
CA LEU A 44 16.88 8.15 -25.61
C LEU A 44 16.78 7.37 -26.95
N PRO A 45 17.86 7.24 -27.76
CA PRO A 45 17.81 6.47 -29.00
C PRO A 45 17.83 4.95 -28.80
N ARG A 46 18.19 4.45 -27.61
CA ARG A 46 18.39 3.01 -27.30
C ARG A 46 17.17 2.34 -26.69
N MET A 47 16.03 3.04 -26.65
CA MET A 47 14.79 2.59 -26.04
C MET A 47 14.38 1.13 -26.37
N PRO A 48 14.46 0.63 -27.62
CA PRO A 48 14.09 -0.75 -27.92
C PRO A 48 14.88 -1.80 -27.13
N ALA A 49 16.12 -1.49 -26.76
CA ALA A 49 16.98 -2.37 -25.97
C ALA A 49 16.78 -2.22 -24.44
N LEU A 50 15.98 -1.23 -24.00
CA LEU A 50 15.71 -0.91 -22.60
C LEU A 50 14.37 -1.48 -22.10
N GLY A 51 13.71 -2.34 -22.89
CA GLY A 51 12.43 -2.96 -22.49
C GLY A 51 12.54 -4.07 -21.45
N ARG A 52 13.74 -4.60 -21.21
CA ARG A 52 13.98 -5.66 -20.22
C ARG A 52 14.54 -5.06 -18.92
N PRO A 53 14.07 -5.52 -17.75
CA PRO A 53 14.67 -5.11 -16.47
C PRO A 53 16.12 -5.59 -16.29
N PRO A 54 17.00 -4.79 -15.66
CA PRO A 54 16.80 -3.37 -15.38
C PRO A 54 16.83 -2.57 -16.69
N GLY A 55 15.90 -1.63 -16.85
CA GLY A 55 15.61 -0.99 -18.14
C GLY A 55 14.99 0.40 -18.00
N ALA A 56 14.13 0.77 -18.94
CA ALA A 56 13.50 2.10 -19.00
C ALA A 56 12.85 2.54 -17.66
N PRO A 57 12.04 1.73 -16.96
CA PRO A 57 11.45 2.16 -15.68
C PRO A 57 12.51 2.47 -14.60
N THR A 58 13.63 1.75 -14.60
CA THR A 58 14.73 1.96 -13.66
C THR A 58 15.42 3.31 -13.92
N ILE A 59 15.61 3.68 -15.19
CA ILE A 59 16.16 4.98 -15.57
C ILE A 59 15.21 6.10 -15.15
N LEU A 60 13.91 5.98 -15.46
CA LEU A 60 12.91 6.98 -15.08
C LEU A 60 12.87 7.16 -13.57
N TRP A 61 12.81 6.06 -12.82
CA TRP A 61 12.81 6.11 -11.35
C TRP A 61 14.07 6.77 -10.81
N ALA A 62 15.25 6.44 -11.35
CA ALA A 62 16.50 7.04 -10.90
C ALA A 62 16.54 8.56 -11.14
N LEU A 63 16.08 9.01 -12.30
CA LEU A 63 15.99 10.44 -12.62
C LEU A 63 14.98 11.15 -11.72
N TRP A 64 13.79 10.58 -11.55
CA TRP A 64 12.77 11.13 -10.66
C TRP A 64 13.28 11.22 -9.21
N LYS A 65 13.88 10.14 -8.69
CA LYS A 65 14.42 10.07 -7.33
C LYS A 65 15.57 11.06 -7.10
N ALA A 66 16.35 11.33 -8.13
CA ALA A 66 17.42 12.34 -8.10
C ALA A 66 16.91 13.79 -8.27
N GLY A 67 15.59 14.02 -8.38
CA GLY A 67 15.00 15.34 -8.58
C GLY A 67 15.02 15.85 -10.02
N HIS A 68 15.44 15.03 -10.98
CA HIS A 68 15.47 15.35 -12.41
C HIS A 68 14.11 15.08 -13.10
N SER A 69 13.00 15.51 -12.50
CA SER A 69 11.65 15.26 -13.03
C SER A 69 11.41 15.79 -14.46
N PRO A 70 11.89 16.98 -14.88
CA PRO A 70 11.75 17.42 -16.28
C PRO A 70 12.39 16.46 -17.29
N LEU A 71 13.56 15.92 -16.96
CA LEU A 71 14.26 14.95 -17.81
C LEU A 71 13.57 13.59 -17.80
N CYS A 72 13.06 13.17 -16.64
CA CYS A 72 12.20 11.98 -16.52
C CYS A 72 10.96 12.10 -17.41
N ALA A 73 10.25 13.23 -17.36
CA ALA A 73 9.08 13.49 -18.20
C ALA A 73 9.43 13.50 -19.69
N GLN A 74 10.55 14.13 -20.08
CA GLN A 74 11.03 14.14 -21.46
C GLN A 74 11.32 12.72 -21.99
N LEU A 75 12.03 11.89 -21.21
CA LEU A 75 12.30 10.50 -21.60
C LEU A 75 11.00 9.69 -21.71
N PHE A 76 10.11 9.84 -20.74
CA PHE A 76 8.81 9.15 -20.76
C PHE A 76 8.02 9.52 -22.01
N ASP A 77 7.89 10.80 -22.34
CA ASP A 77 7.16 11.29 -23.51
C ASP A 77 7.81 10.85 -24.83
N ALA A 78 9.12 10.70 -24.87
CA ALA A 78 9.81 10.17 -26.04
C ALA A 78 9.63 8.65 -26.22
N TRP A 79 9.35 7.93 -25.14
CA TRP A 79 9.26 6.47 -25.12
C TRP A 79 7.81 5.97 -25.22
N SER A 80 6.84 6.69 -24.67
CA SER A 80 5.44 6.25 -24.59
C SER A 80 4.71 6.06 -25.92
N PRO A 81 4.93 6.88 -26.98
CA PRO A 81 4.21 6.71 -28.24
C PRO A 81 4.56 5.41 -28.97
N LYS A 82 5.69 4.76 -28.61
CA LYS A 82 6.17 3.56 -29.28
C LYS A 82 5.40 2.29 -28.89
N LYS A 83 4.42 2.37 -27.96
CA LYS A 83 3.42 1.35 -27.53
C LYS A 83 3.92 -0.06 -27.13
N GLN A 84 5.18 -0.40 -27.37
CA GLN A 84 5.67 -1.79 -27.30
C GLN A 84 6.67 -2.05 -26.19
N VAL A 85 7.21 -1.02 -25.53
CA VAL A 85 8.41 -1.18 -24.69
C VAL A 85 8.26 -0.58 -23.29
N LEU A 86 7.23 0.23 -23.03
CA LEU A 86 6.98 0.72 -21.66
C LEU A 86 6.15 -0.29 -20.87
N GLN A 87 6.65 -0.56 -19.66
CA GLN A 87 5.97 -1.34 -18.63
C GLN A 87 5.01 -0.41 -17.85
N ALA A 88 3.96 -0.97 -17.25
CA ALA A 88 2.92 -0.17 -16.59
C ALA A 88 3.52 0.73 -15.48
N GLU A 89 4.54 0.24 -14.79
CA GLU A 89 5.27 0.91 -13.71
C GLU A 89 5.82 2.28 -14.12
N SER A 90 6.18 2.48 -15.40
CA SER A 90 6.65 3.78 -15.90
C SER A 90 5.54 4.84 -15.86
N PHE A 91 4.32 4.45 -16.20
CA PHE A 91 3.15 5.33 -16.09
C PHE A 91 2.87 5.65 -14.63
N GLY A 92 2.97 4.65 -13.77
CA GLY A 92 2.75 4.82 -12.33
C GLY A 92 3.71 5.83 -11.71
N LEU A 93 4.99 5.79 -12.09
CA LEU A 93 5.96 6.79 -11.63
C LEU A 93 5.59 8.22 -12.07
N VAL A 94 5.23 8.41 -13.34
CA VAL A 94 4.89 9.75 -13.86
C VAL A 94 3.55 10.25 -13.32
N SER A 95 2.59 9.34 -13.09
CA SER A 95 1.35 9.67 -12.37
C SER A 95 1.64 10.12 -10.93
N LEU A 96 2.54 9.42 -10.22
CA LEU A 96 2.98 9.82 -8.88
C LEU A 96 3.63 11.23 -8.91
N ASP A 97 4.54 11.49 -9.84
CA ASP A 97 5.16 12.82 -10.00
C ASP A 97 4.12 13.91 -10.30
N SER A 98 3.10 13.59 -11.10
CA SER A 98 1.99 14.51 -11.42
C SER A 98 1.16 14.84 -10.18
N ASP A 99 0.87 13.85 -9.33
CA ASP A 99 0.16 14.06 -8.07
C ASP A 99 1.00 14.91 -7.08
N TRP A 100 2.30 14.62 -6.95
CA TRP A 100 3.23 15.42 -6.14
C TRP A 100 3.26 16.88 -6.57
N ARG A 101 3.20 17.14 -7.88
CA ARG A 101 3.20 18.48 -8.47
C ARG A 101 1.82 19.13 -8.54
N LYS A 102 0.76 18.37 -8.22
CA LYS A 102 -0.64 18.78 -8.41
C LYS A 102 -0.94 19.23 -9.85
N ASP A 103 -0.33 18.55 -10.83
CA ASP A 103 -0.49 18.82 -12.26
C ASP A 103 -1.57 17.91 -12.87
N ALA A 104 -2.82 18.35 -12.75
CA ALA A 104 -3.98 17.62 -13.27
C ALA A 104 -3.92 17.42 -14.80
N ARG A 105 -3.36 18.37 -15.55
CA ARG A 105 -3.25 18.26 -17.01
C ARG A 105 -2.28 17.15 -17.39
N ARG A 106 -1.16 17.06 -16.67
CA ARG A 106 -0.19 15.99 -16.87
C ARG A 106 -0.78 14.64 -16.50
N GLU A 107 -1.51 14.54 -15.39
CA GLU A 107 -2.17 13.29 -14.98
C GLU A 107 -3.12 12.77 -16.06
N VAL A 108 -3.98 13.64 -16.61
CA VAL A 108 -4.88 13.30 -17.72
C VAL A 108 -4.13 12.77 -18.94
N ASN A 109 -3.04 13.45 -19.33
CA ASN A 109 -2.22 13.02 -20.47
C ASN A 109 -1.56 11.66 -20.23
N VAL A 110 -1.09 11.39 -19.00
CA VAL A 110 -0.49 10.10 -18.63
C VAL A 110 -1.54 9.00 -18.64
N LEU A 111 -2.76 9.28 -18.16
CA LEU A 111 -3.88 8.34 -18.19
C LEU A 111 -4.30 7.98 -19.63
N ASP A 112 -4.34 8.96 -20.55
CA ASP A 112 -4.63 8.70 -21.97
C ASP A 112 -3.53 7.84 -22.60
N GLN A 113 -2.25 8.15 -22.35
CA GLN A 113 -1.16 7.32 -22.84
C GLN A 113 -1.17 5.91 -22.23
N LEU A 114 -1.49 5.77 -20.95
CA LEU A 114 -1.64 4.48 -20.26
C LEU A 114 -2.75 3.67 -20.92
N TYR A 115 -3.89 4.29 -21.17
CA TYR A 115 -5.02 3.68 -21.86
C TYR A 115 -4.65 3.19 -23.26
N GLN A 116 -3.93 4.00 -24.04
CA GLN A 116 -3.46 3.63 -25.38
C GLN A 116 -2.46 2.45 -25.37
N ALA A 117 -1.75 2.24 -24.27
CA ALA A 117 -0.77 1.15 -24.11
C ALA A 117 -1.36 -0.10 -23.40
N PHE A 118 -2.39 0.08 -22.58
CA PHE A 118 -3.05 -0.92 -21.75
C PHE A 118 -4.56 -0.68 -21.78
N PRO A 119 -5.23 -0.97 -22.91
CA PRO A 119 -6.65 -0.67 -23.05
C PRO A 119 -7.45 -1.49 -22.05
N LEU A 120 -8.10 -0.78 -21.14
CA LEU A 120 -9.00 -1.33 -20.14
C LEU A 120 -10.19 -0.37 -20.01
N ARG A 121 -11.40 -0.93 -20.01
CA ARG A 121 -12.65 -0.16 -20.03
C ARG A 121 -12.76 0.84 -18.87
N SER A 122 -12.33 0.46 -17.68
CA SER A 122 -12.31 1.34 -16.50
C SER A 122 -11.46 2.60 -16.69
N VAL A 123 -10.32 2.48 -17.37
CA VAL A 123 -9.45 3.63 -17.70
C VAL A 123 -10.13 4.55 -18.71
N CYS A 124 -10.85 3.99 -19.70
CA CYS A 124 -11.65 4.77 -20.66
C CYS A 124 -12.71 5.62 -19.95
N HIS A 125 -13.49 5.02 -19.05
CA HIS A 125 -14.52 5.73 -18.30
C HIS A 125 -13.93 6.84 -17.41
N LEU A 126 -12.79 6.59 -16.79
CA LEU A 126 -12.11 7.59 -15.98
C LEU A 126 -11.66 8.80 -16.83
N LEU A 127 -11.13 8.56 -18.03
CA LEU A 127 -10.79 9.61 -18.99
C LEU A 127 -12.02 10.39 -19.47
N GLU A 128 -13.12 9.70 -19.77
CA GLU A 128 -14.38 10.34 -20.18
C GLU A 128 -14.94 11.27 -19.10
N ARG A 129 -14.86 10.86 -17.82
CA ARG A 129 -15.24 11.70 -16.66
C ARG A 129 -14.36 12.94 -16.51
N LEU A 130 -13.09 12.85 -16.89
CA LEU A 130 -12.16 13.99 -16.91
C LEU A 130 -12.33 14.87 -18.16
N GLY A 131 -13.36 14.62 -19.00
CA GLY A 131 -13.69 15.43 -20.17
C GLY A 131 -12.92 15.03 -21.44
N CYS A 132 -12.22 13.90 -21.43
CA CYS A 132 -11.48 13.40 -22.59
C CYS A 132 -12.38 12.53 -23.49
N LYS A 133 -12.23 12.67 -24.81
CA LYS A 133 -12.92 11.81 -25.79
C LYS A 133 -12.14 10.51 -25.98
N ALA A 134 -12.17 9.61 -24.99
CA ALA A 134 -11.62 8.27 -25.13
C ALA A 134 -12.57 7.38 -25.96
N ARG A 135 -12.02 6.35 -26.61
CA ARG A 135 -12.80 5.32 -27.33
C ARG A 135 -12.23 3.97 -27.00
N VAL A 136 -13.07 2.99 -26.68
CA VAL A 136 -12.67 1.59 -26.42
C VAL A 136 -12.13 0.95 -27.70
N PRO A 137 -10.82 0.59 -27.77
CA PRO A 137 -10.35 -0.29 -28.83
C PRO A 137 -11.04 -1.65 -28.64
N LEU A 138 -11.80 -2.07 -29.64
CA LEU A 138 -12.54 -3.33 -29.63
C LEU A 138 -11.61 -4.56 -29.67
N GLU A 139 -10.33 -4.35 -29.98
CA GLU A 139 -9.38 -5.41 -30.30
C GLU A 139 -8.23 -5.44 -29.28
N ALA A 140 -8.30 -6.44 -28.39
CA ALA A 140 -7.27 -6.95 -27.48
C ALA A 140 -7.01 -6.21 -26.16
N VAL A 141 -7.57 -6.75 -25.09
CA VAL A 141 -7.02 -6.61 -23.74
C VAL A 141 -5.60 -7.22 -23.73
N ARG A 142 -4.61 -6.45 -23.27
CA ARG A 142 -3.22 -6.90 -23.20
C ARG A 142 -3.10 -8.20 -22.40
N ARG A 143 -2.25 -9.13 -22.86
CA ARG A 143 -1.96 -10.37 -22.13
C ARG A 143 -1.50 -10.08 -20.70
N GLY A 144 -2.14 -10.72 -19.72
CA GLY A 144 -1.95 -10.49 -18.29
C GLY A 144 -3.06 -9.67 -17.63
N LEU A 145 -3.84 -8.90 -18.40
CA LEU A 145 -4.93 -8.06 -17.87
C LEU A 145 -6.32 -8.66 -18.08
N GLN A 146 -6.45 -9.80 -18.77
CA GLN A 146 -7.76 -10.36 -19.14
C GLN A 146 -8.64 -10.62 -17.92
N LYS A 147 -8.07 -11.15 -16.85
CA LYS A 147 -8.81 -11.42 -15.61
C LYS A 147 -9.35 -10.16 -14.96
N VAL A 148 -8.53 -9.09 -14.93
CA VAL A 148 -8.95 -7.78 -14.41
C VAL A 148 -10.03 -7.18 -15.29
N ALA A 149 -9.91 -7.31 -16.62
CA ALA A 149 -10.95 -6.87 -17.55
C ALA A 149 -12.28 -7.62 -17.34
N MET A 150 -12.24 -8.94 -17.22
CA MET A 150 -13.45 -9.74 -16.96
C MET A 150 -14.12 -9.36 -15.63
N LEU A 151 -13.33 -9.08 -14.59
CA LEU A 151 -13.87 -8.59 -13.32
C LEU A 151 -14.57 -7.24 -13.51
N VAL A 152 -13.93 -6.30 -14.20
CA VAL A 152 -14.52 -4.98 -14.49
C VAL A 152 -15.82 -5.14 -15.27
N ASP A 153 -15.82 -5.93 -16.34
CA ASP A 153 -17.03 -6.18 -17.14
C ASP A 153 -18.16 -6.79 -16.30
N GLN A 154 -17.85 -7.74 -15.39
CA GLN A 154 -18.86 -8.31 -14.49
C GLN A 154 -19.41 -7.29 -13.49
N VAL A 155 -18.55 -6.46 -12.88
CA VAL A 155 -18.99 -5.44 -11.92
C VAL A 155 -19.84 -4.38 -12.62
N GLU A 156 -19.41 -3.87 -13.77
CA GLU A 156 -20.17 -2.90 -14.55
C GLU A 156 -21.52 -3.46 -15.04
N SER A 157 -21.59 -4.77 -15.32
CA SER A 157 -22.85 -5.41 -15.73
C SER A 157 -23.82 -5.62 -14.56
N ALA A 158 -23.30 -5.64 -13.33
CA ALA A 158 -24.07 -5.93 -12.11
C ALA A 158 -24.42 -4.68 -11.29
N VAL A 159 -23.74 -3.55 -11.52
CA VAL A 159 -23.82 -2.36 -10.67
C VAL A 159 -24.00 -1.09 -11.48
N GLU A 160 -25.09 -0.38 -11.20
CA GLU A 160 -25.35 0.95 -11.75
C GLU A 160 -24.40 2.01 -11.15
N PRO A 161 -24.04 3.07 -11.89
CA PRO A 161 -23.27 4.19 -11.34
C PRO A 161 -23.97 4.83 -10.14
N GLY A 162 -23.24 4.99 -9.02
CA GLY A 162 -23.81 5.42 -7.74
C GLY A 162 -24.52 4.29 -6.99
N GLY A 163 -24.36 3.05 -7.43
CA GLY A 163 -24.90 1.85 -6.80
C GLY A 163 -24.34 1.63 -5.39
N ALA A 164 -25.03 0.80 -4.61
CA ALA A 164 -24.62 0.51 -3.24
C ALA A 164 -23.23 -0.18 -3.24
N PRO A 165 -22.26 0.27 -2.42
CA PRO A 165 -20.94 -0.38 -2.34
C PRO A 165 -20.99 -1.89 -2.07
N LEU A 166 -22.07 -2.39 -1.43
CA LEU A 166 -22.28 -3.81 -1.20
C LEU A 166 -22.49 -4.61 -2.50
N SER A 167 -23.15 -4.05 -3.52
CA SER A 167 -23.34 -4.75 -4.80
C SER A 167 -22.02 -4.93 -5.54
N ILE A 168 -21.10 -3.96 -5.42
CA ILE A 168 -19.74 -4.06 -5.98
C ILE A 168 -18.96 -5.21 -5.32
N LEU A 169 -19.01 -5.29 -3.98
CA LEU A 169 -18.36 -6.37 -3.24
C LEU A 169 -18.96 -7.73 -3.58
N ALA A 170 -20.29 -7.83 -3.68
CA ALA A 170 -20.98 -9.04 -4.07
C ALA A 170 -20.60 -9.50 -5.49
N ALA A 171 -20.54 -8.58 -6.45
CA ALA A 171 -20.11 -8.89 -7.82
C ALA A 171 -18.65 -9.38 -7.86
N CYS A 172 -17.76 -8.79 -7.04
CA CYS A 172 -16.38 -9.24 -6.91
C CYS A 172 -16.26 -10.65 -6.30
N GLU A 173 -17.06 -10.95 -5.27
CA GLU A 173 -17.12 -12.25 -4.62
C GLU A 173 -17.68 -13.33 -5.55
N GLU A 174 -18.76 -13.02 -6.28
CA GLU A 174 -19.33 -13.89 -7.29
C GLU A 174 -18.32 -14.21 -8.40
N PHE A 175 -17.60 -13.19 -8.90
CA PHE A 175 -16.52 -13.40 -9.87
C PHE A 175 -15.43 -14.30 -9.29
N ALA A 176 -14.97 -14.04 -8.05
CA ALA A 176 -13.91 -14.84 -7.42
C ALA A 176 -14.31 -16.30 -7.17
N ALA A 177 -15.60 -16.58 -6.97
CA ALA A 177 -16.13 -17.92 -6.79
C ALA A 177 -16.18 -18.76 -8.09
N GLN A 178 -16.12 -18.12 -9.26
CA GLN A 178 -16.11 -18.82 -10.55
C GLN A 178 -14.81 -19.61 -10.76
N ARG A 179 -14.92 -20.77 -11.42
CA ARG A 179 -13.78 -21.67 -11.67
C ARG A 179 -12.68 -20.94 -12.48
N GLY A 180 -11.47 -20.91 -11.93
CA GLY A 180 -10.31 -20.25 -12.55
C GLY A 180 -10.24 -18.73 -12.31
N GLN A 181 -11.25 -18.16 -11.66
CA GLN A 181 -11.33 -16.71 -11.43
C GLN A 181 -10.93 -16.27 -10.03
N TRP A 182 -10.32 -17.15 -9.23
CA TRP A 182 -9.79 -16.84 -7.90
C TRP A 182 -9.06 -15.49 -7.85
N LEU A 183 -9.57 -14.54 -7.08
CA LEU A 183 -8.91 -13.26 -6.85
C LEU A 183 -8.23 -13.28 -5.49
N LYS A 184 -7.13 -12.54 -5.37
CA LYS A 184 -6.57 -12.18 -4.07
C LYS A 184 -7.45 -11.12 -3.42
N VAL A 185 -8.67 -11.52 -3.08
CA VAL A 185 -9.67 -10.72 -2.37
C VAL A 185 -9.70 -11.24 -0.95
N ALA A 186 -9.75 -10.35 0.04
CA ALA A 186 -9.98 -10.69 1.43
C ALA A 186 -11.43 -11.22 1.58
N GLY A 187 -11.65 -12.48 1.21
CA GLY A 187 -12.95 -13.13 1.28
C GLY A 187 -13.48 -13.20 2.70
N LEU A 188 -14.82 -13.17 2.83
CA LEU A 188 -15.68 -13.20 4.02
C LEU A 188 -14.97 -13.22 5.40
N GLN A 189 -14.29 -14.30 5.79
CA GLN A 189 -13.60 -14.40 7.08
C GLN A 189 -12.52 -13.33 7.29
N LYS A 190 -11.73 -13.00 6.26
CA LYS A 190 -10.73 -11.91 6.35
C LYS A 190 -11.38 -10.54 6.45
N ALA A 191 -12.54 -10.37 5.80
CA ALA A 191 -13.32 -9.15 5.91
C ALA A 191 -13.87 -8.96 7.33
N GLU A 192 -14.31 -10.04 8.00
CA GLU A 192 -14.71 -9.99 9.41
C GLU A 192 -13.55 -9.58 10.31
N VAL A 193 -12.35 -10.13 10.10
CA VAL A 193 -11.16 -9.73 10.87
C VAL A 193 -10.78 -8.26 10.63
N LEU A 194 -10.88 -7.78 9.40
CA LEU A 194 -10.66 -6.38 9.06
C LEU A 194 -11.64 -5.47 9.80
N GLU A 195 -12.93 -5.81 9.75
CA GLU A 195 -14.00 -5.03 10.39
C GLU A 195 -13.91 -5.11 11.93
N ALA A 196 -13.58 -6.26 12.50
CA ALA A 196 -13.31 -6.43 13.93
C ALA A 196 -12.05 -5.65 14.38
N GLY A 197 -11.00 -5.67 13.56
CA GLY A 197 -9.78 -4.89 13.77
C GLY A 197 -10.06 -3.39 13.85
N LEU A 198 -10.86 -2.87 12.90
CA LEU A 198 -11.33 -1.48 12.91
C LEU A 198 -12.32 -1.20 14.06
N GLY A 199 -13.14 -2.18 14.43
CA GLY A 199 -14.17 -2.07 15.46
C GLY A 199 -13.61 -2.00 16.87
N GLY A 200 -12.57 -2.77 17.20
CA GLY A 200 -12.03 -2.78 18.56
C GLY A 200 -11.22 -1.53 18.93
N ARG A 201 -10.92 -0.64 17.97
CA ARG A 201 -10.49 0.73 18.24
C ARG A 201 -11.11 1.67 17.19
N PRO A 202 -12.30 2.21 17.48
CA PRO A 202 -12.97 3.14 16.59
C PRO A 202 -12.09 4.35 16.29
N LEU A 203 -12.08 4.78 15.03
CA LEU A 203 -11.36 5.98 14.61
C LEU A 203 -12.03 7.23 15.21
N ILE A 204 -11.21 8.20 15.63
CA ILE A 204 -11.69 9.53 16.01
C ILE A 204 -11.72 10.46 14.78
N ARG A 205 -12.35 11.63 14.93
CA ARG A 205 -12.72 12.54 13.81
C ARG A 205 -11.57 12.86 12.83
N HIS A 206 -10.34 13.00 13.32
CA HIS A 206 -9.18 13.39 12.51
C HIS A 206 -8.30 12.21 12.08
N GLU A 207 -8.67 10.98 12.46
CA GLU A 207 -7.89 9.82 12.07
C GLU A 207 -8.36 9.25 10.75
N SER A 208 -7.44 8.66 9.99
CA SER A 208 -7.66 8.06 8.68
C SER A 208 -7.18 6.62 8.64
N ILE A 209 -7.61 5.89 7.61
CA ILE A 209 -7.15 4.54 7.29
C ILE A 209 -6.09 4.63 6.20
N VAL A 210 -5.00 3.87 6.36
CA VAL A 210 -3.97 3.71 5.32
C VAL A 210 -3.87 2.24 4.96
N GLU A 211 -4.25 1.91 3.74
CA GLU A 211 -4.14 0.57 3.17
C GLU A 211 -2.90 0.46 2.28
N PHE A 212 -2.21 -0.68 2.39
CA PHE A 212 -1.04 -1.01 1.59
C PHE A 212 -1.37 -2.20 0.68
N GLY A 213 -1.70 -1.91 -0.58
CA GLY A 213 -2.05 -2.87 -1.62
C GLY A 213 -3.53 -2.84 -1.98
N ALA A 214 -3.95 -1.87 -2.81
CA ALA A 214 -5.34 -1.76 -3.24
C ALA A 214 -5.77 -2.89 -4.21
N TYR A 215 -4.84 -3.38 -5.04
CA TYR A 215 -5.13 -4.24 -6.18
C TYR A 215 -6.33 -3.69 -6.98
N VAL A 216 -7.41 -4.46 -7.14
CA VAL A 216 -8.62 -4.03 -7.87
C VAL A 216 -9.56 -3.14 -7.06
N GLY A 217 -9.24 -2.85 -5.80
CA GLY A 217 -10.01 -1.93 -4.95
C GLY A 217 -11.09 -2.56 -4.09
N TYR A 218 -11.17 -3.89 -3.99
CA TYR A 218 -12.18 -4.57 -3.15
C TYR A 218 -12.15 -4.08 -1.69
N THR A 219 -10.97 -4.12 -1.07
CA THR A 219 -10.81 -3.70 0.32
C THR A 219 -10.99 -2.19 0.46
N ALA A 220 -10.50 -1.40 -0.50
CA ALA A 220 -10.75 0.04 -0.56
C ALA A 220 -12.25 0.37 -0.58
N VAL A 221 -13.06 -0.32 -1.39
CA VAL A 221 -14.53 -0.17 -1.41
C VAL A 221 -15.15 -0.55 -0.06
N ARG A 222 -14.69 -1.64 0.57
CA ARG A 222 -15.17 -2.08 1.88
C ARG A 222 -14.86 -1.05 2.97
N LEU A 223 -13.61 -0.59 3.06
CA LEU A 223 -13.18 0.44 4.01
C LEU A 223 -13.87 1.77 3.74
N GLY A 224 -13.98 2.17 2.47
CA GLY A 224 -14.68 3.37 2.02
C GLY A 224 -16.15 3.37 2.43
N ARG A 225 -16.87 2.25 2.27
CA ARG A 225 -18.26 2.08 2.74
C ARG A 225 -18.39 2.29 4.24
N LEU A 226 -17.54 1.63 5.03
CA LEU A 226 -17.54 1.76 6.49
C LEU A 226 -17.23 3.21 6.91
N MET A 227 -16.38 3.88 6.14
CA MET A 227 -16.04 5.27 6.39
C MET A 227 -17.18 6.22 6.05
N ALA A 228 -17.79 6.06 4.88
CA ALA A 228 -18.96 6.84 4.44
C ALA A 228 -20.12 6.76 5.44
N ALA A 229 -20.35 5.59 6.03
CA ALA A 229 -21.37 5.40 7.05
C ALA A 229 -21.10 6.15 8.37
N ARG A 230 -19.84 6.52 8.64
CA ARG A 230 -19.42 7.23 9.87
C ARG A 230 -19.18 8.72 9.65
N ARG A 231 -18.75 9.12 8.44
CA ARG A 231 -18.44 10.51 8.09
C ARG A 231 -18.52 10.75 6.58
N GLY A 232 -18.81 12.00 6.21
CA GLY A 232 -18.87 12.45 4.81
C GLY A 232 -17.58 13.10 4.28
N HIS A 233 -16.41 12.82 4.87
CA HIS A 233 -15.13 13.38 4.39
C HIS A 233 -14.06 12.30 4.24
N PHE A 234 -12.98 12.65 3.54
CA PHE A 234 -11.85 11.78 3.27
C PHE A 234 -11.37 11.06 4.53
N GLY A 235 -11.17 9.74 4.42
CA GLY A 235 -10.75 8.94 5.56
C GLY A 235 -10.06 7.63 5.21
N VAL A 236 -9.82 7.32 3.93
CA VAL A 236 -9.15 6.10 3.49
C VAL A 236 -8.20 6.42 2.33
N ALA A 237 -6.91 6.18 2.54
CA ALA A 237 -5.90 6.21 1.48
C ALA A 237 -5.42 4.78 1.21
N SER A 238 -5.61 4.28 -0.01
CA SER A 238 -5.23 2.93 -0.41
C SER A 238 -4.10 2.96 -1.44
N LEU A 239 -2.93 2.43 -1.10
CA LEU A 239 -1.74 2.48 -1.95
C LEU A 239 -1.68 1.29 -2.91
N GLU A 240 -1.35 1.53 -4.18
CA GLU A 240 -1.15 0.48 -5.18
C GLU A 240 -0.02 0.83 -6.14
N VAL A 241 0.78 -0.18 -6.49
CA VAL A 241 2.00 0.00 -7.30
C VAL A 241 1.72 -0.02 -8.80
N ASN A 242 0.71 -0.78 -9.22
CA ASN A 242 0.36 -0.92 -10.63
C ASN A 242 -0.68 0.13 -11.03
N PRO A 243 -0.39 1.03 -11.97
CA PRO A 243 -1.32 2.11 -12.32
C PRO A 243 -2.60 1.63 -12.99
N VAL A 244 -2.59 0.47 -13.67
CA VAL A 244 -3.82 -0.10 -14.21
C VAL A 244 -4.74 -0.52 -13.08
N HIS A 245 -4.19 -1.13 -12.03
CA HIS A 245 -4.94 -1.48 -10.82
C HIS A 245 -5.44 -0.25 -10.07
N VAL A 246 -4.64 0.82 -9.97
CA VAL A 246 -5.08 2.11 -9.42
C VAL A 246 -6.31 2.63 -10.17
N CYS A 247 -6.30 2.63 -11.50
CA CYS A 247 -7.44 3.06 -12.30
C CYS A 247 -8.68 2.19 -12.07
N VAL A 248 -8.50 0.86 -11.95
CA VAL A 248 -9.61 -0.06 -11.63
C VAL A 248 -10.17 0.22 -10.23
N ALA A 249 -9.31 0.37 -9.23
CA ALA A 249 -9.72 0.66 -7.86
C ALA A 249 -10.46 2.01 -7.77
N ARG A 250 -9.93 3.07 -8.41
CA ARG A 250 -10.60 4.37 -8.53
C ARG A 250 -11.97 4.24 -9.19
N HIS A 251 -12.06 3.48 -10.29
CA HIS A 251 -13.31 3.23 -10.98
C HIS A 251 -14.35 2.50 -10.10
N LEU A 252 -13.95 1.50 -9.31
CA LEU A 252 -14.87 0.82 -8.39
C LEU A 252 -15.33 1.73 -7.25
N LEU A 253 -14.43 2.56 -6.70
CA LEU A 253 -14.79 3.58 -5.70
C LEU A 253 -15.80 4.57 -6.27
N ASP A 254 -15.58 4.99 -7.52
CA ASP A 254 -16.43 5.88 -8.30
C ASP A 254 -17.82 5.29 -8.56
N LEU A 255 -17.91 4.02 -8.96
CA LEU A 255 -19.18 3.32 -9.12
C LEU A 255 -19.97 3.25 -7.82
N GLY A 256 -19.29 3.09 -6.68
CA GLY A 256 -19.90 3.05 -5.35
C GLY A 256 -20.20 4.41 -4.73
N GLY A 257 -19.90 5.52 -5.41
CA GLY A 257 -20.04 6.87 -4.85
C GLY A 257 -19.09 7.15 -3.67
N LEU A 258 -17.94 6.48 -3.61
CA LEU A 258 -16.99 6.53 -2.49
C LEU A 258 -15.79 7.45 -2.69
N ALA A 259 -15.64 8.06 -3.87
CA ALA A 259 -14.48 8.92 -4.21
C ALA A 259 -14.28 10.11 -3.24
N ALA A 260 -15.34 10.57 -2.57
CA ALA A 260 -15.24 11.65 -1.58
C ALA A 260 -14.61 11.19 -0.24
N VAL A 261 -14.61 9.89 0.06
CA VAL A 261 -14.17 9.35 1.35
C VAL A 261 -12.96 8.43 1.24
N CYS A 262 -12.69 7.88 0.06
CA CYS A 262 -11.65 6.90 -0.19
C CYS A 262 -10.96 7.18 -1.53
N GLU A 263 -9.63 7.12 -1.54
CA GLU A 263 -8.81 7.30 -2.74
C GLU A 263 -7.80 6.16 -2.89
N ALA A 264 -7.73 5.58 -4.08
CA ALA A 264 -6.65 4.69 -4.47
C ALA A 264 -5.50 5.50 -5.09
N ARG A 265 -4.32 5.41 -4.49
CA ARG A 265 -3.13 6.19 -4.86
C ARG A 265 -2.06 5.33 -5.47
N GLN A 266 -1.42 5.89 -6.48
CA GLN A 266 -0.28 5.29 -7.14
C GLN A 266 0.98 5.39 -6.27
N GLY A 267 1.74 4.30 -6.20
CA GLY A 267 3.12 4.31 -5.70
C GLY A 267 3.45 3.18 -4.72
N GLN A 268 4.74 2.91 -4.58
CA GLN A 268 5.23 2.06 -3.49
C GLN A 268 5.16 2.83 -2.17
N ALA A 269 5.01 2.14 -1.04
CA ALA A 269 4.95 2.79 0.28
C ALA A 269 6.13 3.75 0.53
N GLN A 270 7.35 3.36 0.15
CA GLN A 270 8.57 4.18 0.29
C GLN A 270 8.53 5.51 -0.46
N ASP A 271 7.70 5.63 -1.49
CA ASP A 271 7.60 6.81 -2.34
C ASP A 271 6.25 7.54 -2.13
N ALA A 272 5.17 6.84 -1.80
CA ALA A 272 3.84 7.43 -1.62
C ALA A 272 3.52 7.86 -0.17
N LEU A 273 4.09 7.19 0.85
CA LEU A 273 3.75 7.50 2.25
C LEU A 273 4.13 8.91 2.68
N LEU A 274 5.15 9.51 2.05
CA LEU A 274 5.54 10.89 2.35
C LEU A 274 4.41 11.85 2.00
N LEU A 275 3.90 11.77 0.76
CA LEU A 275 2.77 12.59 0.32
C LEU A 275 1.51 12.30 1.14
N VAL A 276 1.21 11.03 1.42
CA VAL A 276 0.08 10.67 2.29
C VAL A 276 0.23 11.27 3.69
N GLY A 277 1.43 11.26 4.27
CA GLY A 277 1.70 11.87 5.56
C GLY A 277 1.55 13.39 5.57
N GLU A 278 1.96 14.07 4.49
CA GLU A 278 1.76 15.51 4.32
C GLU A 278 0.29 15.88 4.19
N GLU A 279 -0.49 15.10 3.45
CA GLU A 279 -1.90 15.39 3.19
C GLU A 279 -2.84 15.01 4.34
N LEU A 280 -2.59 13.87 5.01
CA LEU A 280 -3.38 13.46 6.18
C LEU A 280 -2.92 14.13 7.47
N GLY A 281 -1.68 14.64 7.48
CA GLY A 281 -1.00 15.14 8.66
C GLY A 281 -0.34 14.03 9.48
N GLY A 282 0.67 14.40 10.25
CA GLY A 282 1.35 13.50 11.17
C GLY A 282 0.38 12.98 12.26
N ARG A 283 0.57 11.72 12.65
CA ARG A 283 -0.19 11.01 13.69
C ARG A 283 -1.70 10.93 13.41
N SER A 284 -2.06 10.85 12.14
CA SER A 284 -3.45 10.76 11.70
C SER A 284 -3.86 9.33 11.32
N ALA A 285 -2.94 8.41 11.03
CA ALA A 285 -3.33 7.06 10.63
C ALA A 285 -3.73 6.22 11.84
N GLY A 286 -5.03 6.17 12.13
CA GLY A 286 -5.58 5.40 13.25
C GLY A 286 -5.74 3.91 12.96
N PHE A 287 -5.71 3.54 11.68
CA PHE A 287 -5.77 2.15 11.25
C PHE A 287 -4.90 1.97 10.00
N LEU A 288 -4.06 0.94 10.00
CA LEU A 288 -3.19 0.58 8.90
C LEU A 288 -3.48 -0.87 8.53
N PHE A 289 -3.69 -1.13 7.24
CA PHE A 289 -3.95 -2.47 6.73
C PHE A 289 -2.92 -2.87 5.66
N MET A 290 -2.23 -3.99 5.87
CA MET A 290 -1.22 -4.49 4.95
C MET A 290 -1.67 -5.76 4.25
N ASP A 291 -1.89 -5.67 2.94
CA ASP A 291 -2.22 -6.82 2.08
C ASP A 291 -1.47 -6.81 0.73
N HIS A 292 -0.29 -6.18 0.70
CA HIS A 292 0.60 -6.25 -0.44
C HIS A 292 1.53 -7.48 -0.33
N ARG A 293 2.84 -7.27 -0.44
CA ARG A 293 3.88 -8.29 -0.39
C ARG A 293 4.39 -8.49 1.05
N GLY A 294 4.01 -9.60 1.70
CA GLY A 294 4.38 -9.92 3.09
C GLY A 294 5.87 -9.79 3.44
N THR A 295 6.76 -10.14 2.51
CA THR A 295 8.23 -10.03 2.70
C THR A 295 8.74 -8.61 2.94
N ILE A 296 7.96 -7.56 2.66
CA ILE A 296 8.35 -6.16 2.89
C ILE A 296 7.47 -5.42 3.90
N PHE A 297 6.52 -6.10 4.54
CA PHE A 297 5.64 -5.48 5.54
C PHE A 297 6.42 -4.79 6.67
N GLN A 298 7.47 -5.44 7.16
CA GLN A 298 8.35 -4.88 8.19
C GLN A 298 8.94 -3.53 7.77
N ARG A 299 9.46 -3.46 6.54
CA ARG A 299 10.10 -2.26 6.00
C ARG A 299 9.09 -1.14 5.84
N ASP A 300 7.92 -1.45 5.30
CA ASP A 300 6.89 -0.46 5.00
C ASP A 300 6.18 0.02 6.29
N ALA A 301 6.04 -0.85 7.29
CA ALA A 301 5.65 -0.46 8.65
C ALA A 301 6.66 0.50 9.28
N ALA A 302 7.96 0.19 9.19
CA ALA A 302 9.02 1.05 9.69
C ALA A 302 9.07 2.41 8.96
N LEU A 303 8.72 2.46 7.68
CA LEU A 303 8.59 3.71 6.93
C LEU A 303 7.44 4.58 7.44
N ALA A 304 6.26 3.98 7.68
CA ALA A 304 5.14 4.70 8.30
C ALA A 304 5.53 5.26 9.68
N ASP A 305 6.26 4.48 10.48
CA ASP A 305 6.74 4.88 11.80
C ASP A 305 7.71 6.06 11.74
N ARG A 306 8.69 6.01 10.82
CA ARG A 306 9.64 7.11 10.59
C ARG A 306 8.95 8.38 10.13
N GLY A 307 7.90 8.26 9.32
CA GLY A 307 7.07 9.37 8.88
C GLY A 307 6.15 9.93 9.98
N SER A 308 6.15 9.35 11.20
CA SER A 308 5.21 9.70 12.27
C SER A 308 3.75 9.66 11.83
N LEU A 309 3.42 8.80 10.85
CA LEU A 309 2.08 8.69 10.28
C LEU A 309 1.06 8.05 11.24
N PRO A 310 1.39 6.98 11.99
CA PRO A 310 0.46 6.32 12.90
C PRO A 310 0.01 7.22 14.05
N ALA A 311 -1.29 7.25 14.30
CA ALA A 311 -1.88 7.91 15.45
C ALA A 311 -1.52 7.19 16.76
N PRO A 312 -1.63 7.86 17.93
CA PRO A 312 -1.56 7.18 19.22
C PRO A 312 -2.59 6.04 19.29
N ALA A 313 -2.16 4.86 19.72
CA ALA A 313 -2.98 3.66 19.70
C ALA A 313 -3.49 3.20 18.33
N ALA A 314 -2.92 3.69 17.22
CA ALA A 314 -3.21 3.13 15.90
C ALA A 314 -3.13 1.61 15.89
N ARG A 315 -3.96 1.00 15.04
CA ARG A 315 -3.96 -0.44 14.81
C ARG A 315 -3.31 -0.78 13.50
N LEU A 316 -2.37 -1.71 13.51
CA LEU A 316 -1.81 -2.31 12.31
C LEU A 316 -2.36 -3.72 12.16
N VAL A 317 -3.00 -4.00 11.04
CA VAL A 317 -3.51 -5.32 10.66
C VAL A 317 -2.77 -5.78 9.41
N ALA A 318 -2.24 -7.00 9.42
CA ALA A 318 -1.49 -7.57 8.31
C ALA A 318 -2.08 -8.90 7.84
N ASP A 319 -2.53 -8.96 6.59
CA ASP A 319 -3.03 -10.17 5.95
C ASP A 319 -1.87 -11.07 5.50
N ASN A 320 -2.09 -12.38 5.51
CA ASN A 320 -1.13 -13.39 5.04
C ASN A 320 0.21 -13.38 5.81
N ALA A 321 0.19 -12.95 7.08
CA ALA A 321 1.38 -12.83 7.92
C ALA A 321 2.00 -14.18 8.34
N LEU A 322 1.26 -15.29 8.24
CA LEU A 322 1.79 -16.63 8.45
C LEU A 322 2.01 -17.40 7.15
N SER A 323 1.09 -17.32 6.20
CA SER A 323 1.23 -17.94 4.87
C SER A 323 0.80 -16.97 3.76
N PRO A 324 1.68 -16.63 2.79
CA PRO A 324 3.06 -17.10 2.65
C PRO A 324 4.05 -16.57 3.69
N GLY A 325 3.65 -15.65 4.57
CA GLY A 325 4.40 -15.28 5.76
C GLY A 325 5.03 -13.88 5.75
N ALA A 326 5.06 -13.27 6.92
CA ALA A 326 5.73 -12.01 7.24
C ALA A 326 6.52 -12.12 8.57
N PRO A 327 7.47 -13.08 8.67
CA PRO A 327 8.12 -13.41 9.94
C PRO A 327 8.88 -12.23 10.57
N LEU A 328 9.46 -11.35 9.75
CA LEU A 328 10.15 -10.15 10.26
C LEU A 328 9.17 -9.17 10.92
N LEU A 329 8.00 -8.96 10.32
CA LEU A 329 6.96 -8.12 10.94
C LEU A 329 6.51 -8.74 12.26
N LEU A 330 6.19 -10.04 12.26
CA LEU A 330 5.75 -10.74 13.46
C LEU A 330 6.81 -10.71 14.57
N TRP A 331 8.09 -10.89 14.21
CA TRP A 331 9.20 -10.82 15.15
C TRP A 331 9.35 -9.44 15.78
N GLU A 332 9.29 -8.37 14.99
CA GLU A 332 9.40 -7.00 15.48
C GLU A 332 8.21 -6.56 16.33
N ARG A 333 7.01 -7.00 15.96
CA ARG A 333 5.76 -6.63 16.65
C ARG A 333 5.44 -7.54 17.83
N ARG A 334 6.19 -8.64 18.02
CA ARG A 334 6.01 -9.56 19.15
C ARG A 334 6.09 -8.80 20.49
N PRO A 335 5.18 -9.06 21.44
CA PRO A 335 5.28 -8.51 22.79
C PRO A 335 6.62 -8.92 23.39
N ARG A 336 7.46 -7.93 23.72
CA ARG A 336 8.64 -8.21 24.54
C ARG A 336 8.16 -8.33 25.99
N PRO A 337 8.52 -9.41 26.71
CA PRO A 337 8.26 -9.44 28.14
C PRO A 337 8.92 -8.21 28.76
N LEU A 338 8.15 -7.44 29.53
CA LEU A 338 8.70 -6.35 30.33
C LEU A 338 9.87 -6.93 31.13
N PRO A 339 11.04 -6.26 31.18
CA PRO A 339 12.11 -6.71 32.05
C PRO A 339 11.51 -6.85 33.45
N ARG A 340 11.61 -8.05 34.04
CA ARG A 340 11.32 -8.24 35.46
C ARG A 340 12.10 -7.14 36.16
N ARG A 341 11.41 -6.21 36.82
CA ARG A 341 12.06 -5.33 37.78
C ARG A 341 12.87 -6.27 38.66
N ALA A 342 14.20 -6.20 38.58
CA ALA A 342 15.03 -6.88 39.56
C ALA A 342 14.48 -6.42 40.91
N ALA A 343 14.05 -7.36 41.74
CA ALA A 343 13.65 -7.05 43.09
C ALA A 343 14.86 -6.33 43.71
N ALA A 344 14.73 -5.01 43.91
CA ALA A 344 15.76 -4.26 44.60
C ALA A 344 15.89 -4.90 45.99
N PRO A 345 17.11 -5.31 46.41
CA PRO A 345 17.31 -5.70 47.80
C PRO A 345 16.92 -4.50 48.68
N GLY A 346 16.16 -4.78 49.73
CA GLY A 346 15.32 -3.82 50.43
C GLY A 346 15.99 -2.48 50.77
N VAL A 347 15.26 -1.40 50.55
CA VAL A 347 15.54 -0.09 51.14
C VAL A 347 14.21 0.54 51.55
N GLU A 348 14.09 0.79 52.86
CA GLU A 348 12.99 1.52 53.47
C GLU A 348 12.83 2.92 52.87
N ALA A 349 11.58 3.38 52.82
CA ALA A 349 11.19 4.66 52.27
C ALA A 349 11.86 5.84 52.98
N ARG A 350 12.54 6.70 52.22
CA ARG A 350 12.65 8.15 52.50
C ARG A 350 12.62 8.94 51.20
N GLY A 351 11.83 10.01 51.23
CA GLY A 351 11.59 10.90 50.11
C GLY A 351 12.79 11.78 49.76
N GLY A 352 12.72 12.35 48.55
CA GLY A 352 13.66 13.34 48.05
C GLY A 352 13.41 13.56 46.56
N ALA A 353 12.97 14.77 46.22
CA ALA A 353 12.85 15.25 44.86
C ALA A 353 14.24 15.47 44.24
N ASP A 354 14.29 15.28 42.91
CA ASP A 354 15.11 15.95 41.89
C ASP A 354 15.79 14.99 40.92
N GLY A 355 15.84 15.42 39.66
CA GLY A 355 16.90 15.00 38.74
C GLY A 355 16.44 14.35 37.44
N ALA A 356 16.53 15.16 36.38
CA ALA A 356 16.44 14.80 34.98
C ALA A 356 17.30 13.60 34.53
N ALA A 357 16.80 12.86 33.54
CA ALA A 357 17.52 12.20 32.43
C ALA A 357 16.45 11.42 31.64
N GLY A 358 16.41 11.39 30.32
CA GLY A 358 17.48 11.06 29.40
C GLY A 358 16.92 9.99 28.47
N GLY A 359 17.15 10.12 27.16
CA GLY A 359 16.30 9.53 26.13
C GLY A 359 16.29 8.00 26.02
N SER A 360 15.27 7.51 25.32
CA SER A 360 15.41 6.46 24.32
C SER A 360 14.19 6.53 23.39
N GLY A 361 14.42 6.87 22.12
CA GLY A 361 13.41 6.85 21.06
C GLY A 361 12.99 5.43 20.72
N GLY A 362 12.14 4.85 21.57
CA GLY A 362 11.44 3.60 21.27
C GLY A 362 10.31 3.88 20.29
N SER A 363 10.37 3.24 19.12
CA SER A 363 9.27 3.17 18.16
C SER A 363 7.95 2.86 18.88
N GLY A 364 6.96 3.74 18.75
CA GLY A 364 5.78 3.88 19.62
C GLY A 364 4.73 2.77 19.55
N TRP A 365 5.12 1.52 19.35
CA TRP A 365 4.21 0.39 19.22
C TRP A 365 4.43 -0.65 20.31
N CYS A 366 3.37 -1.06 20.99
CA CYS A 366 3.42 -2.22 21.88
C CYS A 366 2.04 -2.88 21.95
N CYS A 367 2.10 -4.20 22.08
CA CYS A 367 0.99 -5.15 22.24
C CYS A 367 0.40 -5.65 20.90
N CYS A 368 0.92 -6.78 20.43
CA CYS A 368 0.03 -7.79 19.84
C CYS A 368 -0.66 -8.46 21.03
N TRP A 369 -1.99 -8.42 21.09
CA TRP A 369 -2.70 -9.19 22.10
C TRP A 369 -2.37 -10.67 21.95
N ALA A 370 -2.10 -11.33 23.08
CA ALA A 370 -1.81 -12.75 23.11
C ALA A 370 -3.03 -13.49 22.56
N LEU A 371 -2.80 -14.12 21.41
CA LEU A 371 -3.67 -14.96 20.61
C LEU A 371 -3.69 -16.43 21.12
N PRO A 372 -4.15 -16.75 22.34
CA PRO A 372 -4.68 -18.12 22.57
C PRO A 372 -6.20 -18.22 22.48
N GLU A 373 -6.94 -17.27 23.05
CA GLU A 373 -8.39 -17.43 23.24
C GLU A 373 -9.23 -16.99 22.03
N PHE A 374 -8.68 -16.16 21.13
CA PHE A 374 -9.32 -15.83 19.85
C PHE A 374 -8.91 -16.79 18.71
N LEU A 375 -7.75 -17.45 18.84
CA LEU A 375 -7.21 -18.36 17.82
C LEU A 375 -7.74 -19.80 17.91
N SER A 376 -8.35 -20.19 19.03
CA SER A 376 -8.83 -21.56 19.18
C SER A 376 -10.13 -21.83 18.43
N GLU A 377 -10.82 -20.79 17.92
CA GLU A 377 -12.13 -20.93 17.27
C GLU A 377 -12.14 -20.60 15.76
N HIS A 378 -11.07 -20.00 15.22
CA HIS A 378 -10.98 -19.65 13.81
C HIS A 378 -9.60 -20.01 13.24
N GLU A 379 -9.53 -21.13 12.51
CA GLU A 379 -8.36 -21.55 11.72
C GLU A 379 -8.14 -20.61 10.51
N ASP A 380 -7.90 -19.31 10.70
CA ASP A 380 -7.41 -18.43 9.62
C ASP A 380 -6.63 -17.20 10.14
N TRP A 381 -5.47 -16.95 9.53
CA TRP A 381 -4.29 -16.40 10.20
C TRP A 381 -3.97 -14.93 9.84
N VAL A 382 -4.40 -13.99 10.68
CA VAL A 382 -4.15 -12.53 10.57
C VAL A 382 -3.47 -11.97 11.83
N ALA A 383 -2.56 -11.00 11.71
CA ALA A 383 -1.87 -10.39 12.86
C ALA A 383 -2.32 -8.93 13.12
N VAL A 384 -2.51 -8.57 14.40
CA VAL A 384 -2.95 -7.23 14.85
C VAL A 384 -2.00 -6.66 15.93
N ALA A 385 -1.63 -5.38 15.84
CA ALA A 385 -0.77 -4.69 16.82
C ALA A 385 -1.25 -3.24 17.13
N ASP A 386 -1.10 -2.79 18.38
CA ASP A 386 -1.50 -1.44 18.86
C ASP A 386 -0.29 -0.48 19.11
N ALA A 387 -0.51 0.85 19.00
CA ALA A 387 0.47 1.88 19.40
C ALA A 387 0.32 2.35 20.88
N LEU A 388 1.39 2.72 21.58
CA LEU A 388 1.31 3.13 22.99
C LEU A 388 1.02 4.62 23.20
N GLY A 389 0.05 4.90 24.08
CA GLY A 389 -0.06 6.11 24.90
C GLY A 389 -0.66 5.75 26.27
N ARG A 390 0.08 5.88 27.38
CA ARG A 390 -0.43 5.63 28.76
C ARG A 390 -1.10 6.90 29.31
N THR A 391 -2.12 6.91 30.20
CA THR A 391 -2.30 6.21 31.50
C THR A 391 -3.77 6.15 32.01
N GLY A 392 -4.20 5.01 32.62
CA GLY A 392 -5.05 4.91 33.84
C GLY A 392 -6.51 4.39 33.73
N PRO A 393 -7.13 3.83 34.80
CA PRO A 393 -6.62 2.88 35.80
C PRO A 393 -7.29 1.48 35.70
N THR A 394 -6.59 0.50 36.27
CA THR A 394 -7.05 -0.87 36.53
C THR A 394 -8.20 -0.92 37.53
N GLY A 395 -9.29 -1.60 37.18
CA GLY A 395 -10.31 -2.10 38.09
C GLY A 395 -10.50 -3.60 37.88
N GLY A 396 -9.98 -4.40 38.81
CA GLY A 396 -10.18 -5.84 38.82
C GLY A 396 -11.47 -6.23 39.56
N ALA A 397 -12.04 -7.36 39.17
CA ALA A 397 -12.78 -8.25 40.06
C ALA A 397 -12.71 -9.67 39.46
N GLY A 398 -12.08 -10.58 40.19
CA GLY A 398 -12.04 -12.00 39.87
C GLY A 398 -13.24 -12.75 40.46
N CYS A 399 -13.36 -14.02 40.05
CA CYS A 399 -14.00 -15.18 40.72
C CYS A 399 -14.22 -16.21 39.60
N ALA A 400 -14.06 -17.51 39.73
CA ALA A 400 -13.41 -18.41 40.67
C ALA A 400 -13.41 -19.79 39.95
N ALA A 401 -12.41 -20.63 40.21
CA ALA A 401 -12.38 -22.01 39.73
C ALA A 401 -13.49 -22.86 40.38
N GLY A 402 -13.97 -23.87 39.66
CA GLY A 402 -14.87 -24.90 40.16
C GLY A 402 -14.88 -26.13 39.26
N ASP A 403 -14.53 -27.26 39.85
CA ASP A 403 -14.16 -28.56 39.27
C ASP A 403 -15.29 -29.43 38.68
N ALA A 404 -14.82 -30.47 37.95
CA ALA A 404 -15.42 -31.80 37.72
C ALA A 404 -16.60 -31.88 36.72
N VAL A 405 -16.69 -32.86 35.82
CA VAL A 405 -16.61 -34.32 36.00
C VAL A 405 -16.19 -35.01 34.69
N ALA A 406 -15.44 -36.11 34.83
CA ALA A 406 -14.92 -36.96 33.78
C ALA A 406 -15.86 -38.10 33.33
N THR A 407 -15.53 -38.66 32.15
CA THR A 407 -15.73 -40.05 31.63
C THR A 407 -16.99 -40.38 30.78
N PRO A 408 -16.96 -41.44 29.93
CA PRO A 408 -15.98 -41.70 28.86
C PRO A 408 -16.58 -42.31 27.56
N ALA A 409 -15.77 -42.30 26.50
CA ALA A 409 -15.61 -43.32 25.43
C ALA A 409 -16.83 -43.96 24.72
N SER A 410 -16.84 -43.81 23.38
CA SER A 410 -17.06 -44.95 22.48
C SER A 410 -16.35 -44.76 21.13
N ARG A 411 -15.52 -45.75 20.78
CA ARG A 411 -14.83 -45.95 19.49
C ARG A 411 -15.79 -46.48 18.40
N ARG A 412 -15.33 -46.36 17.14
CA ARG A 412 -15.74 -47.04 15.88
C ARG A 412 -16.98 -46.40 15.23
N ARG A 413 -17.03 -46.11 13.93
CA ARG A 413 -16.28 -46.54 12.75
C ARG A 413 -15.92 -45.36 11.85
#